data_AF-A0A1W6PZU4-F1
#
_entry.id   AF-A0A1W6PZU4-F1
#
_cell.length_a   1.000
_cell.length_b   1.000
_cell.length_c   1.000
_cell.angle_alpha   90.00
_cell.angle_beta   90.00
_cell.angle_gamma   90.00
#
_symmetry.space_group_name_H-M   'P 1'
#
loop_
_entity.id
_entity.type
_entity.pdbx_description
1 polymer ?
#
loop_
_entity_poly.entity_id
_entity_poly.type
_entity_poly.pdbx_seq_one_letter_code
_entity_poly.pdbx_strand_id
1 'polypeptide(L)'
;MKDAGPSDVERNPRKPRYDSMEKSELKALAVLAIREHRQLLAADQAVYEEWLRASDDPSITSSVLQTLQNEYLARQKRSGAQQDVNRRPKFTPYRHPILTPLVV
;
A
#
# COMPACT_ATOMS: atom_id res chain seq x y z
N MET A 1 21.19 -24.42 -37.47
CA MET A 1 19.96 -25.07 -36.99
C MET A 1 19.89 -24.75 -35.50
N LYS A 2 18.99 -23.82 -35.11
CA LYS A 2 17.73 -24.11 -34.39
C LYS A 2 18.01 -24.47 -32.91
N ASP A 3 17.50 -23.79 -31.88
CA ASP A 3 16.31 -22.96 -31.78
C ASP A 3 16.45 -21.91 -30.66
N ALA A 4 15.78 -20.80 -30.89
CA ALA A 4 15.42 -19.82 -29.88
C ALA A 4 14.48 -20.46 -28.85
N GLY A 5 14.85 -20.40 -27.57
CA GLY A 5 13.89 -20.47 -26.48
C GLY A 5 13.60 -19.04 -26.04
N PRO A 6 12.43 -18.46 -26.36
CA PRO A 6 12.05 -17.19 -25.76
C PRO A 6 11.83 -17.47 -24.27
N SER A 7 12.59 -16.78 -23.41
CA SER A 7 12.28 -16.74 -21.98
C SER A 7 10.88 -16.16 -21.86
N ASP A 8 9.93 -17.01 -21.54
CA ASP A 8 8.55 -16.66 -21.21
C ASP A 8 8.61 -15.78 -19.94
N VAL A 9 8.84 -14.48 -20.16
CA VAL A 9 8.62 -13.45 -19.15
C VAL A 9 7.12 -13.42 -18.99
N GLU A 10 6.66 -14.22 -18.03
CA GLU A 10 5.31 -14.28 -17.50
C GLU A 10 4.72 -12.87 -17.47
N ARG A 11 3.99 -12.57 -18.54
CA ARG A 11 3.45 -11.25 -18.81
C ARG A 11 2.28 -11.07 -17.87
N ASN A 12 2.56 -10.64 -16.63
CA ASN A 12 1.56 -10.32 -15.63
C ASN A 12 0.44 -9.50 -16.29
N PRO A 13 -0.77 -10.06 -16.47
CA PRO A 13 -1.71 -9.55 -17.46
C PRO A 13 -2.39 -8.21 -17.11
N ARG A 14 -1.96 -7.46 -16.09
CA ARG A 14 -2.69 -6.24 -15.66
C ARG A 14 -1.85 -5.05 -15.20
N LYS A 15 -0.55 -4.97 -15.51
CA LYS A 15 0.16 -3.69 -15.36
C LYS A 15 -0.06 -2.86 -16.63
N PRO A 16 -0.71 -1.66 -16.54
CA PRO A 16 -0.84 -0.79 -17.70
C PRO A 16 0.55 -0.46 -18.23
N ARG A 17 0.72 -0.56 -19.55
CA ARG A 17 1.96 -0.19 -20.23
C ARG A 17 1.99 1.33 -20.40
N TYR A 18 2.22 2.03 -19.28
CA TYR A 18 2.26 3.50 -19.25
C TYR A 18 3.28 4.08 -20.23
N ASP A 19 4.37 3.35 -20.51
CA ASP A 19 5.43 3.74 -21.45
C ASP A 19 4.95 3.84 -22.91
N SER A 20 3.81 3.23 -23.24
CA SER A 20 3.22 3.23 -24.58
C SER A 20 2.05 4.21 -24.73
N MET A 21 1.68 4.93 -23.66
CA MET A 21 0.53 5.84 -23.67
C MET A 21 0.94 7.25 -24.07
N GLU A 22 0.00 8.00 -24.66
CA GLU A 22 0.25 9.41 -24.95
C GLU A 22 0.30 10.25 -23.66
N LYS A 23 1.02 11.37 -23.71
CA LYS A 23 1.14 12.29 -22.57
C LYS A 23 -0.22 12.81 -22.08
N SER A 24 -1.17 12.99 -22.99
CA SER A 24 -2.57 13.38 -22.70
C SER A 24 -3.28 12.32 -21.84
N GLU A 25 -3.17 11.06 -22.22
CA GLU A 25 -3.75 9.91 -21.51
C GLU A 25 -3.10 9.74 -20.12
N LEU A 26 -1.77 9.82 -20.05
CA LEU A 26 -1.05 9.76 -18.78
C LEU A 26 -1.46 10.87 -17.81
N LYS A 27 -1.68 12.09 -18.32
CA LYS A 27 -2.18 13.20 -17.49
C LYS A 27 -3.58 12.92 -16.97
N ALA A 28 -4.48 12.40 -17.79
CA ALA A 28 -5.83 12.05 -17.37
C ALA A 28 -5.81 10.98 -16.27
N LEU A 29 -5.00 9.93 -16.45
CA LEU A 29 -4.81 8.88 -15.43
C LEU A 29 -4.21 9.44 -14.13
N ALA A 30 -3.22 10.32 -14.23
CA ALA A 30 -2.62 10.94 -13.05
C ALA A 30 -3.65 11.79 -12.27
N VAL A 31 -4.47 12.57 -12.97
CA VAL A 31 -5.53 13.37 -12.33
C VAL A 31 -6.55 12.48 -11.63
N LEU A 32 -6.97 11.38 -12.26
CA LEU A 32 -7.87 10.40 -11.65
C LEU A 32 -7.25 9.77 -10.41
N ALA A 33 -6.02 9.28 -10.50
CA ALA A 33 -5.32 8.66 -9.38
C ALA A 33 -5.15 9.62 -8.19
N ILE A 34 -4.85 10.90 -8.45
CA ILE A 34 -4.76 11.92 -7.39
C ILE A 34 -6.11 12.14 -6.71
N ARG A 35 -7.20 12.19 -7.48
CA ARG A 35 -8.56 12.38 -6.92
C ARG A 35 -8.97 11.19 -6.06
N GLU A 36 -8.75 9.98 -6.56
CA GLU A 36 -9.05 8.74 -5.85
C GLU A 36 -8.24 8.66 -4.54
N HIS A 37 -6.94 8.97 -4.60
CA HIS A 37 -6.10 9.00 -3.41
C HIS A 37 -6.59 9.99 -2.36
N ARG A 38 -6.99 11.20 -2.77
CA ARG A 38 -7.55 12.21 -1.86
C ARG A 38 -8.87 11.77 -1.24
N GLN A 39 -9.73 11.09 -2.01
CA GLN A 39 -10.98 10.55 -1.48
C GLN A 39 -10.74 9.47 -0.43
N LEU A 40 -9.77 8.57 -0.66
CA LEU A 40 -9.38 7.55 0.32
C LEU A 40 -8.87 8.20 1.61
N LEU A 41 -7.99 9.21 1.52
CA LEU A 41 -7.51 9.93 2.69
C LEU A 41 -8.64 10.63 3.45
N ALA A 42 -9.57 11.27 2.76
CA ALA A 42 -10.71 11.92 3.41
C ALA A 42 -11.63 10.92 4.11
N ALA A 43 -11.87 9.75 3.49
CA ALA A 43 -12.66 8.69 4.10
C ALA A 43 -11.98 8.11 5.35
N ASP A 44 -10.66 7.88 5.30
CA ASP A 44 -9.90 7.39 6.44
C ASP A 44 -9.84 8.43 7.57
N GLN A 45 -9.71 9.72 7.24
CA GLN A 45 -9.74 10.82 8.21
C GLN A 45 -11.10 10.90 8.93
N ALA A 46 -12.22 10.76 8.22
CA ALA A 46 -13.54 10.77 8.82
C ALA A 46 -13.74 9.61 9.83
N VAL A 47 -13.21 8.43 9.53
CA VAL A 47 -13.24 7.29 10.47
C VAL A 47 -12.43 7.57 11.73
N TYR A 48 -11.26 8.21 11.59
CA TYR A 48 -10.43 8.60 12.73
C TYR A 48 -11.13 9.63 13.62
N GLU A 49 -11.75 10.65 13.02
CA GLU A 49 -12.47 11.70 13.76
C GLU A 49 -13.70 11.14 14.49
N GLU A 50 -14.42 10.21 13.88
CA GLU A 50 -15.55 9.54 14.52
C GLU A 50 -15.08 8.63 15.66
N TRP A 51 -13.97 7.91 15.48
CA TRP A 51 -13.38 7.13 16.56
C TRP A 51 -12.94 8.01 17.74
N LEU A 52 -12.31 9.14 17.46
CA LEU A 52 -11.90 10.11 18.49
C LEU A 52 -13.12 10.64 19.25
N ARG A 53 -14.18 11.04 18.54
CA ARG A 53 -15.45 11.48 19.14
C ARG A 53 -16.06 10.38 20.01
N ALA A 54 -16.13 9.15 19.50
CA ALA A 54 -16.68 8.02 20.23
C ALA A 54 -15.84 7.64 21.45
N SER A 55 -14.53 7.85 21.42
CA SER A 55 -13.65 7.60 22.57
C SER A 55 -13.79 8.65 23.68
N ASP A 56 -14.19 9.87 23.33
CA ASP A 56 -14.45 10.94 24.29
C ASP A 56 -15.88 10.88 24.88
N ASP A 57 -16.77 10.03 24.34
CA ASP A 57 -18.13 9.82 24.84
C ASP A 57 -18.20 8.59 25.77
N PRO A 58 -18.39 8.78 27.11
CA PRO A 58 -18.49 7.68 28.07
C PRO A 58 -19.77 6.84 27.92
N SER A 59 -20.72 7.25 27.07
CA SER A 59 -21.94 6.53 26.74
C SER A 59 -21.70 5.42 25.70
N ILE A 60 -20.57 5.46 24.99
CA ILE A 60 -20.22 4.49 23.96
C ILE A 60 -19.69 3.21 24.61
N THR A 61 -20.29 2.08 24.26
CA THR A 61 -19.87 0.77 24.76
C THR A 61 -18.49 0.37 24.23
N SER A 62 -17.66 -0.21 25.10
CA SER A 62 -16.31 -0.68 24.81
C SER A 62 -16.20 -1.59 23.56
N SER A 63 -17.24 -2.36 23.23
CA SER A 63 -17.28 -3.20 22.02
C SER A 63 -17.28 -2.41 20.70
N VAL A 64 -17.93 -1.25 20.68
CA VAL A 64 -17.99 -0.35 19.52
C VAL A 64 -16.64 0.33 19.31
N LEU A 65 -15.99 0.77 20.40
CA LEU A 65 -14.63 1.32 20.37
C LEU A 65 -13.61 0.31 19.83
N GLN A 66 -13.69 -0.94 20.27
CA GLN A 66 -12.80 -2.01 19.82
C GLN A 66 -12.96 -2.28 18.31
N THR A 67 -14.19 -2.18 17.79
CA THR A 67 -14.47 -2.40 16.37
C THR A 67 -13.90 -1.28 15.50
N LEU A 68 -14.08 -0.02 15.92
CA LEU A 68 -13.51 1.15 15.24
C LEU A 68 -11.97 1.12 15.24
N GLN A 69 -11.36 0.73 16.37
CA GLN A 69 -9.91 0.58 16.47
C GLN A 69 -9.37 -0.51 15.50
N ASN A 70 -10.04 -1.66 15.43
CA ASN A 70 -9.66 -2.74 14.54
C ASN A 70 -9.80 -2.35 13.07
N GLU A 71 -10.84 -1.61 12.72
CA GLU A 71 -11.04 -1.09 11.37
C GLU A 71 -9.95 -0.08 10.98
N TYR A 72 -9.62 0.85 11.89
CA TYR A 72 -8.52 1.80 11.69
C TYR A 72 -7.18 1.10 11.42
N LEU A 73 -6.82 0.10 12.25
CA LEU A 73 -5.59 -0.68 12.07
C LEU A 73 -5.58 -1.46 10.74
N ALA A 74 -6.72 -2.01 10.33
CA ALA A 74 -6.85 -2.72 9.07
C ALA A 74 -6.64 -1.77 7.86
N ARG A 75 -7.19 -0.55 7.92
CA ARG A 75 -7.01 0.49 6.89
C ARG A 75 -5.57 0.98 6.85
N GLN A 76 -4.95 1.24 8.00
CA GLN A 76 -3.54 1.63 8.08
C GLN A 76 -2.60 0.59 7.46
N LYS A 77 -2.83 -0.71 7.73
CA LYS A 77 -2.01 -1.80 7.18
C LYS A 77 -2.16 -1.91 5.66
N ARG A 78 -3.37 -1.71 5.13
CA ARG A 78 -3.64 -1.69 3.69
C ARG A 78 -2.99 -0.47 3.02
N SER A 79 -3.10 0.71 3.62
CA SER A 79 -2.46 1.94 3.13
C SER A 79 -0.93 1.86 3.19
N GLY A 80 -0.36 1.24 4.21
CA GLY A 80 1.09 0.95 4.30
C GLY A 80 1.56 -0.03 3.21
N ALA A 81 0.83 -1.11 2.96
CA ALA A 81 1.13 -2.05 1.89
C ALA A 81 1.04 -1.41 0.50
N GLN A 82 0.08 -0.50 0.31
CA GLN A 82 -0.07 0.28 -0.92
C GLN A 82 1.11 1.26 -1.13
N GLN A 83 1.66 1.85 -0.05
CA GLN A 83 2.85 2.70 -0.12
C GLN A 83 4.14 1.92 -0.36
N ASP A 84 4.29 0.72 0.21
CA ASP A 84 5.49 -0.12 0.03
C ASP A 84 5.57 -0.70 -1.40
N VAL A 85 4.42 -0.91 -2.06
CA VAL A 85 4.34 -1.23 -3.49
C VAL A 85 4.74 -0.05 -4.40
N ASN A 86 4.55 1.18 -3.92
CA ASN A 86 4.88 2.40 -4.66
C ASN A 86 6.31 2.91 -4.40
N ARG A 87 7.04 2.28 -3.47
CA ARG A 87 8.48 2.49 -3.26
C ARG A 87 9.26 1.39 -3.98
N ARG A 88 10.28 1.81 -4.72
CA ARG A 88 11.22 1.03 -5.55
C ARG A 88 11.58 -0.37 -4.99
N PRO A 89 11.95 -1.34 -5.86
CA PRO A 89 12.33 -2.68 -5.42
C PRO A 89 13.44 -2.59 -4.37
N LYS A 90 13.20 -3.27 -3.24
CA LYS A 90 14.07 -3.32 -2.07
C LYS A 90 15.46 -3.77 -2.53
N PHE A 91 16.41 -2.85 -2.53
CA PHE A 91 17.83 -3.19 -2.55
C PHE A 91 18.07 -4.04 -1.29
N THR A 92 18.16 -5.35 -1.45
CA THR A 92 18.55 -6.25 -0.37
C THR A 92 20.01 -5.96 -0.05
N PRO A 93 20.37 -5.50 1.16
CA PRO A 93 21.77 -5.49 1.53
C PRO A 93 22.20 -6.95 1.67
N TYR A 94 23.26 -7.31 0.94
CA TYR A 94 23.96 -8.59 1.08
C TYR A 94 24.19 -8.89 2.56
N ARG A 95 23.59 -9.98 3.04
CA ARG A 95 23.88 -10.53 4.36
C ARG A 95 25.22 -11.26 4.25
N HIS A 96 26.31 -10.58 4.56
CA HIS A 96 27.59 -11.26 4.81
C HIS A 96 27.41 -12.21 6.01
N PRO A 97 27.87 -13.47 5.92
CA PRO A 97 28.04 -14.27 7.11
C PRO A 97 29.28 -13.75 7.84
N ILE A 98 29.33 -13.99 9.15
CA ILE A 98 30.43 -13.78 10.10
C ILE A 98 30.01 -12.80 11.22
N LEU A 99 30.17 -13.30 12.44
CA LEU A 99 29.88 -12.74 13.77
C LEU A 99 28.53 -13.13 14.38
N THR A 100 28.46 -14.38 14.82
CA THR A 100 27.78 -14.76 16.07
C THR A 100 28.38 -13.99 17.24
N PRO A 101 27.60 -13.36 18.15
CA PRO A 101 28.12 -12.97 19.44
C PRO A 101 28.10 -14.17 20.39
N LEU A 102 29.29 -14.46 20.93
CA LEU A 102 29.56 -15.33 22.07
C LEU A 102 28.85 -14.73 23.29
N VAL A 103 27.90 -15.45 23.88
CA VAL A 103 27.36 -15.09 25.21
C VAL A 103 28.33 -15.66 26.24
N VAL A 104 28.86 -14.79 27.09
CA VAL A 104 29.65 -15.12 28.30
C VAL A 104 28.73 -15.62 29.39
#